data_AF-A0A183PX95-F1
#
_entry.id   AF-A0A183PX95-F1
#
_cell.length_a   1.000
_cell.length_b   1.000
_cell.length_c   1.000
_cell.angle_alpha   90.00
_cell.angle_beta   90.00
_cell.angle_gamma   90.00
#
_symmetry.space_group_name_H-M   'P 1'
#
loop_
_entity.id
_entity.type
_entity.pdbx_description
1 polymer ?
#
loop_
_entity_poly.entity_id
_entity_poly.type
_entity_poly.pdbx_seq_one_letter_code
_entity_poly.pdbx_strand_id
1 'polypeptide(L)'
;MCSLPGALTTARSTVVSNINLANVVVEHEIHPFIDFGNCSQKACIDDIKSIHRQTDSHFERIELITKKVSSGLNIKVLADVFESILGAIFVDSNGNHQVVSSIIHRFLGKTMSTFFLIKNSRMYWISSKCY
;
A
#
# COMPACT_ATOMS: atom_id res chain seq x y z
N MET A 1 4.83 -22.86 -11.38
CA MET A 1 4.43 -22.86 -9.95
C MET A 1 2.97 -22.43 -9.87
N CYS A 2 2.04 -23.38 -9.75
CA CYS A 2 0.62 -23.05 -9.56
C CYS A 2 0.41 -22.56 -8.13
N SER A 3 0.22 -21.26 -7.95
CA SER A 3 -0.19 -20.70 -6.67
C SER A 3 -1.59 -21.22 -6.32
N LEU A 4 -1.74 -21.92 -5.18
CA LEU A 4 -3.04 -22.35 -4.66
C LEU A 4 -4.01 -21.14 -4.66
N PRO A 5 -5.31 -21.33 -4.97
CA PRO A 5 -6.29 -20.24 -5.03
C PRO A 5 -6.27 -19.33 -3.79
N GLY A 6 -6.10 -19.91 -2.60
CA GLY A 6 -6.00 -19.15 -1.34
C GLY A 6 -4.76 -18.24 -1.26
N ALA A 7 -3.63 -18.64 -1.84
CA ALA A 7 -2.41 -17.85 -1.84
C ALA A 7 -2.52 -16.60 -2.74
N LEU A 8 -3.23 -16.70 -3.87
CA LEU A 8 -3.52 -15.55 -4.74
C LEU A 8 -4.47 -14.57 -4.07
N THR A 9 -5.51 -15.07 -3.40
CA THR A 9 -6.45 -14.24 -2.65
C THR A 9 -5.77 -13.49 -1.51
N THR A 10 -4.90 -14.15 -0.74
CA THR A 10 -4.11 -13.48 0.31
C THR A 10 -3.15 -12.45 -0.28
N ALA A 11 -2.42 -12.78 -1.36
CA ALA A 11 -1.52 -11.83 -2.01
C ALA A 11 -2.26 -10.57 -2.49
N ARG A 12 -3.41 -10.75 -3.13
CA ARG A 12 -4.27 -9.64 -3.57
C ARG A 12 -4.68 -8.76 -2.39
N SER A 13 -5.24 -9.34 -1.34
CA SER A 13 -5.71 -8.59 -0.17
C SER A 13 -4.58 -7.93 0.64
N THR A 14 -3.34 -8.44 0.53
CA THR A 14 -2.17 -7.82 1.15
C THR A 14 -1.61 -6.69 0.31
N VAL A 15 -1.59 -6.80 -1.02
CA VAL A 15 -1.06 -5.76 -1.91
C VAL A 15 -2.05 -4.61 -2.05
N VAL A 16 -3.31 -4.92 -2.35
CA VAL A 16 -4.39 -3.95 -2.49
C VAL A 16 -5.12 -3.86 -1.15
N SER A 17 -4.60 -2.99 -0.28
CA SER A 17 -5.17 -2.70 1.03
C SER A 17 -5.17 -1.19 1.28
N ASN A 18 -6.17 -0.69 2.00
CA ASN A 18 -6.25 0.75 2.33
C ASN A 18 -4.97 1.25 3.00
N ILE A 19 -4.27 0.39 3.75
CA ILE A 19 -2.98 0.70 4.38
C ILE A 19 -1.92 1.01 3.33
N ASN A 20 -1.75 0.16 2.32
CA ASN A 20 -0.78 0.42 1.26
C ASN A 20 -1.18 1.62 0.40
N LEU A 21 -2.46 1.75 0.06
CA LEU A 21 -2.95 2.87 -0.74
C LEU A 21 -2.72 4.21 -0.01
N ALA A 22 -3.03 4.27 1.29
CA ALA A 22 -2.75 5.44 2.10
C ALA A 22 -1.24 5.72 2.25
N ASN A 23 -0.42 4.67 2.40
CA ASN A 23 1.03 4.82 2.42
C ASN A 23 1.56 5.41 1.11
N VAL A 24 1.06 4.96 -0.05
CA VAL A 24 1.45 5.47 -1.37
C VAL A 24 1.18 6.96 -1.52
N VAL A 25 0.03 7.45 -1.03
CA VAL A 25 -0.31 8.87 -1.08
C VAL A 25 0.74 9.75 -0.41
N VAL A 26 1.32 9.27 0.69
CA VAL A 26 2.36 10.00 1.43
C VAL A 26 3.75 9.73 0.87
N GLU A 27 4.06 8.47 0.50
CA GLU A 27 5.36 8.05 -0.03
C GLU A 27 5.72 8.78 -1.33
N HIS A 28 4.71 9.08 -2.15
CA HIS A 28 4.87 9.73 -3.44
C HIS A 28 4.42 11.18 -3.46
N GLU A 29 4.25 11.80 -2.29
CA GLU A 29 3.92 13.22 -2.15
C GLU A 29 2.69 13.63 -2.97
N ILE A 30 1.64 12.80 -2.95
CA ILE A 30 0.35 13.12 -3.58
C ILE A 30 -0.46 14.05 -2.66
N HIS A 31 -0.33 13.87 -1.34
CA HIS A 31 -1.05 14.66 -0.32
C HIS A 31 -0.95 16.19 -0.43
N PRO A 32 0.12 16.84 -0.95
CA PRO A 32 0.16 18.30 -1.10
C PRO A 32 -0.81 18.84 -2.16
N PHE A 33 -1.21 18.00 -3.12
CA PHE A 33 -2.09 18.40 -4.23
C PHE A 33 -3.57 18.15 -3.94
N ILE A 34 -3.89 17.64 -2.74
CA ILE A 34 -5.24 17.29 -2.35
C ILE A 34 -5.71 18.27 -1.27
N ASP A 35 -6.84 18.93 -1.51
CA ASP A 35 -7.54 19.65 -0.47
C ASP A 35 -8.46 18.70 0.31
N PHE A 36 -8.05 18.34 1.52
CA PHE A 36 -8.82 17.47 2.40
C PHE A 36 -9.91 18.23 3.18
N GLY A 37 -9.90 19.57 3.18
CA GLY A 37 -10.91 20.43 3.82
C GLY A 37 -10.94 20.40 5.36
N ASN A 38 -10.20 19.51 6.04
CA ASN A 38 -10.28 19.29 7.49
C ASN A 38 -8.93 18.94 8.15
N CYS A 39 -8.82 19.25 9.45
CA CYS A 39 -7.57 19.12 10.22
C CYS A 39 -7.22 17.66 10.57
N SER A 40 -8.20 16.77 10.71
CA SER A 40 -7.98 15.36 11.07
C SER A 40 -7.20 14.58 10.00
N GLN A 41 -7.36 14.94 8.72
CA GLN A 41 -6.69 14.31 7.59
C GLN A 41 -5.24 14.79 7.50
N LYS A 42 -4.99 16.07 7.83
CA LYS A 42 -3.63 16.60 8.00
C LYS A 42 -2.89 15.86 9.11
N ALA A 43 -3.53 15.64 10.26
CA ALA A 43 -2.96 14.84 11.35
C ALA A 43 -2.63 13.40 10.90
N CYS A 44 -3.50 12.78 10.08
CA CYS A 44 -3.22 11.47 9.51
C CYS A 44 -1.98 11.46 8.61
N ILE A 45 -1.84 12.47 7.74
CA ILE A 45 -0.68 12.62 6.86
C ILE A 45 0.59 12.82 7.69
N ASP A 46 0.54 13.66 8.72
CA ASP A 46 1.69 13.92 9.60
C ASP A 46 2.11 12.68 10.39
N ASP A 47 1.14 11.86 10.80
CA ASP A 47 1.40 10.58 11.45
C ASP A 47 2.12 9.59 10.53
N ILE A 48 1.69 9.48 9.28
CA ILE A 48 2.35 8.62 8.28
C ILE A 48 3.73 9.17 7.92
N LYS A 49 3.88 10.49 7.76
CA LYS A 49 5.19 11.14 7.55
C LYS A 49 6.14 10.88 8.70
N SER A 50 5.65 10.92 9.94
CA SER A 50 6.45 10.59 11.12
C SER A 50 6.97 9.16 11.06
N ILE A 51 6.15 8.20 10.61
CA ILE A 51 6.57 6.81 10.39
C ILE A 51 7.63 6.73 9.27
N HIS A 52 7.47 7.47 8.18
CA HIS A 52 8.45 7.49 7.08
C HIS A 52 9.83 8.02 7.51
N ARG A 53 9.87 8.92 8.51
CA ARG A 53 11.12 9.41 9.11
C ARG A 53 11.76 8.41 10.07
N GLN A 54 11.00 7.46 10.60
CA GLN A 54 11.50 6.46 11.55
C GLN A 54 12.18 5.28 10.85
N THR A 55 11.75 4.94 9.63
CA THR A 55 12.28 3.79 8.89
C THR A 55 12.17 3.97 7.38
N ASP A 56 13.18 3.48 6.67
CA ASP A 56 13.19 3.37 5.21
C ASP A 56 12.63 2.02 4.70
N SER A 57 12.43 1.05 5.61
CA SER A 57 11.89 -0.26 5.27
C SER A 57 10.40 -0.17 5.00
N HIS A 58 9.99 -0.46 3.75
CA HIS A 58 8.57 -0.49 3.38
C HIS A 58 7.76 -1.45 4.28
N PHE A 59 8.31 -2.63 4.58
CA PHE A 59 7.63 -3.60 5.44
C PHE A 59 7.36 -3.04 6.84
N GLU A 60 8.36 -2.39 7.44
CA GLU A 60 8.25 -1.80 8.77
C GLU A 60 7.28 -0.61 8.78
N ARG A 61 7.26 0.21 7.71
CA ARG A 61 6.25 1.27 7.53
C ARG A 61 4.84 0.70 7.57
N ILE A 62 4.56 -0.35 6.79
CA ILE A 62 3.24 -0.98 6.74
C ILE A 62 2.86 -1.54 8.11
N GLU A 63 3.78 -2.16 8.84
CA GLU A 63 3.53 -2.66 10.20
C GLU A 63 3.19 -1.53 11.19
N LEU A 64 3.96 -0.45 11.19
CA LEU A 64 3.73 0.72 12.05
C LEU A 64 2.42 1.43 11.73
N ILE A 65 2.09 1.59 10.44
CA ILE A 65 0.81 2.18 10.01
C ILE A 65 -0.33 1.26 10.45
N THR A 66 -0.20 -0.06 10.29
CA THR A 66 -1.21 -1.04 10.75
C THR A 66 -1.47 -0.87 12.25
N LYS A 67 -0.41 -0.74 13.06
CA LYS A 67 -0.53 -0.52 14.52
C LYS A 67 -1.25 0.78 14.85
N LYS A 68 -0.96 1.88 14.13
CA LYS A 68 -1.67 3.16 14.30
C LYS A 68 -3.13 3.07 13.88
N VAL A 69 -3.46 2.38 12.79
CA VAL A 69 -4.84 2.14 12.36
C VAL A 69 -5.61 1.37 13.43
N SER A 70 -5.00 0.33 14.02
CA SER A 70 -5.61 -0.39 15.16
C SER A 70 -5.80 0.47 16.41
N SER A 71 -5.05 1.58 16.51
CA SER A 71 -5.16 2.55 17.61
C SER A 71 -6.08 3.74 17.28
N GLY A 72 -6.79 3.70 16.14
CA GLY A 72 -7.80 4.69 15.74
C GLY A 72 -7.39 5.67 14.64
N LEU A 73 -6.21 5.52 14.03
CA LEU A 73 -5.82 6.33 12.88
C LEU A 73 -6.74 6.06 11.68
N ASN A 74 -7.47 7.09 11.22
CA ASN A 74 -8.35 6.96 10.07
C ASN A 74 -7.63 7.27 8.76
N ILE A 75 -7.23 6.21 8.06
CA ILE A 75 -6.52 6.29 6.77
C ILE A 75 -7.45 6.17 5.54
N LYS A 76 -8.75 5.89 5.74
CA LYS A 76 -9.64 5.51 4.63
C LYS A 76 -9.72 6.59 3.57
N VAL A 77 -9.83 7.85 3.99
CA VAL A 77 -9.91 8.99 3.07
C VAL A 77 -8.69 9.06 2.14
N LEU A 78 -7.49 8.77 2.65
CA LEU A 78 -6.28 8.76 1.79
C LEU A 78 -6.35 7.63 0.76
N ALA A 79 -6.79 6.44 1.17
CA ALA A 79 -6.98 5.31 0.26
C ALA A 79 -8.03 5.63 -0.82
N ASP A 80 -9.19 6.17 -0.42
CA ASP A 80 -10.29 6.51 -1.33
C ASP A 80 -9.87 7.60 -2.34
N VAL A 81 -9.06 8.56 -1.92
CA VAL A 81 -8.50 9.57 -2.83
C VAL A 81 -7.57 8.94 -3.87
N PHE A 82 -6.70 8.01 -3.46
CA PHE A 82 -5.84 7.31 -4.42
C PHE A 82 -6.65 6.49 -5.42
N GLU A 83 -7.69 5.77 -4.97
CA GLU A 83 -8.62 5.06 -5.85
C GLU A 83 -9.34 6.01 -6.81
N SER A 84 -9.76 7.17 -6.32
CA SER A 84 -10.41 8.21 -7.13
C SER A 84 -9.48 8.76 -8.22
N ILE A 85 -8.19 8.95 -7.91
CA ILE A 85 -7.17 9.36 -8.89
C ILE A 85 -7.00 8.29 -9.97
N LEU A 86 -6.92 7.01 -9.59
CA LEU A 86 -6.86 5.91 -10.57
C LEU A 86 -8.10 5.87 -11.46
N GLY A 87 -9.29 6.10 -10.89
CA GLY A 87 -10.55 6.21 -11.63
C GLY A 87 -10.56 7.39 -12.60
N ALA A 88 -10.07 8.56 -12.18
CA ALA A 88 -9.95 9.73 -13.04
C ALA A 88 -9.02 9.46 -14.24
N ILE A 89 -7.87 8.84 -14.00
CA ILE A 89 -6.92 8.47 -15.05
C ILE A 89 -7.52 7.42 -16.00
N PHE A 90 -8.30 6.48 -15.48
CA PHE A 90 -9.01 5.51 -16.31
C PHE A 90 -9.97 6.20 -17.29
N VAL A 91 -10.74 7.17 -16.80
CA VAL A 91 -11.67 7.96 -17.63
C VAL A 91 -10.90 8.83 -18.64
N ASP A 92 -9.86 9.54 -18.19
CA ASP A 92 -9.04 10.43 -19.03
C ASP A 92 -8.32 9.65 -20.15
N SER A 93 -7.90 8.43 -19.87
CA SER A 93 -7.28 7.52 -20.85
C SER A 93 -8.29 6.77 -21.73
N ASN A 94 -9.56 7.19 -21.75
CA ASN A 94 -10.64 6.61 -22.54
C ASN A 94 -10.84 5.10 -22.26
N GLY A 95 -10.73 4.71 -20.99
CA GLY A 95 -10.92 3.33 -20.52
C GLY A 95 -9.69 2.42 -20.68
N ASN A 96 -8.49 2.99 -20.82
CA ASN A 96 -7.28 2.20 -21.06
C ASN A 96 -6.70 1.59 -19.76
N HIS A 97 -7.03 0.33 -19.52
CA HIS A 97 -6.54 -0.45 -18.38
C HIS A 97 -5.00 -0.60 -18.34
N GLN A 98 -4.31 -0.55 -19.48
CA GLN A 98 -2.84 -0.66 -19.50
C GLN A 98 -2.18 0.57 -18.87
N VAL A 99 -2.75 1.75 -19.09
CA VAL A 99 -2.27 2.99 -18.46
C VAL A 99 -2.42 2.91 -16.95
N VAL A 100 -3.61 2.56 -16.46
CA VAL A 100 -3.88 2.38 -15.03
C VAL A 100 -2.99 1.30 -14.41
N SER A 101 -2.83 0.17 -15.09
CA SER A 101 -1.96 -0.93 -14.64
C SER A 101 -0.51 -0.48 -14.49
N SER A 102 0.03 0.29 -15.45
CA SER A 102 1.40 0.80 -15.38
C SER A 102 1.64 1.71 -14.15
N ILE A 103 0.62 2.47 -13.77
CA ILE A 103 0.62 3.35 -12.59
C ILE A 103 0.58 2.50 -11.33
N ILE A 104 -0.35 1.55 -11.24
CA ILE A 104 -0.45 0.61 -10.12
C ILE A 104 0.90 -0.11 -9.92
N HIS A 105 1.52 -0.62 -10.99
CA HIS A 105 2.82 -1.27 -10.91
C HIS A 105 3.94 -0.34 -10.46
N ARG A 106 3.91 0.95 -10.86
CA ARG A 106 4.91 1.93 -10.41
C ARG A 106 4.78 2.25 -8.92
N PHE A 107 3.56 2.41 -8.42
CA PHE A 107 3.29 2.85 -7.05
C PHE A 107 3.24 1.70 -6.03
N LEU A 108 2.69 0.55 -6.42
CA LEU A 108 2.54 -0.63 -5.55
C LEU A 108 3.55 -1.74 -5.85
N GLY A 109 4.42 -1.55 -6.86
CA GLY A 109 5.42 -2.56 -7.27
C GLY A 109 6.34 -2.96 -6.13
N LYS A 110 6.76 -2.02 -5.28
CA LYS A 110 7.58 -2.32 -4.08
C LYS A 110 6.85 -3.26 -3.12
N THR A 111 5.58 -2.98 -2.82
CA THR A 111 4.72 -3.82 -1.98
C THR A 111 4.57 -5.23 -2.57
N MET A 112 4.39 -5.32 -3.88
CA MET A 112 4.30 -6.59 -4.61
C MET A 112 5.60 -7.39 -4.49
N SER A 113 6.75 -6.77 -4.76
CA SER A 113 8.07 -7.40 -4.66
C SER A 113 8.40 -7.85 -3.24
N THR A 114 8.13 -7.03 -2.23
CA THR A 114 8.34 -7.37 -0.81
C THR A 114 7.50 -8.58 -0.40
N PHE A 115 6.25 -8.69 -0.84
CA PHE A 115 5.40 -9.86 -0.55
C PHE A 115 6.00 -11.15 -1.13
N PHE A 116 6.48 -11.12 -2.38
CA PHE A 116 7.12 -12.28 -3.00
C PHE A 116 8.44 -12.67 -2.33
N LEU A 117 9.23 -11.70 -1.85
CA LEU A 117 10.46 -11.96 -1.10
C LEU A 117 10.16 -12.60 0.27
N ILE A 118 9.19 -12.07 1.03
CA ILE A 118 8.84 -12.60 2.36
C ILE A 118 8.26 -14.02 2.26
N LYS A 119 7.45 -14.32 1.25
CA LYS A 119 6.96 -15.68 1.02
C LYS A 119 8.09 -16.66 0.74
N ASN A 120 9.09 -16.27 -0.05
CA ASN A 120 10.26 -17.11 -0.30
C ASN A 120 11.10 -17.30 0.98
N SER A 121 11.36 -16.24 1.75
CA SER A 121 12.12 -16.32 3.00
C SER A 121 11.43 -17.16 4.09
N ARG A 122 10.09 -17.12 4.22
CA ARG A 122 9.35 -18.02 5.13
C ARG A 122 9.39 -19.48 4.68
N MET A 123 9.48 -19.73 3.37
CA MET A 123 9.62 -21.09 2.83
C MET A 123 10.99 -21.70 3.20
N TYR A 124 12.05 -20.90 3.16
CA TYR A 124 13.38 -21.31 3.65
C TYR A 124 13.41 -21.55 5.16
N TRP A 125 12.75 -20.69 5.97
CA TRP A 125 12.68 -20.86 7.43
C TRP A 125 11.98 -22.13 7.89
N ILE A 126 10.97 -22.61 7.15
CA ILE A 126 10.28 -23.87 7.46
C ILE A 126 11.17 -25.06 7.09
N SER A 127 11.92 -24.98 5.98
CA SER A 127 12.85 -26.04 5.57
C SER A 127 14.04 -26.22 6.51
N SER A 128 14.48 -25.17 7.20
CA SER A 128 15.61 -25.21 8.15
C SER A 128 15.23 -25.61 9.59
N LYS A 129 13.93 -25.79 9.88
CA LYS A 129 13.43 -26.28 11.18
C LYS A 129 13.00 -27.76 11.16
N CYS A 130 13.17 -28.45 10.04
CA CYS A 130 12.82 -29.86 9.86
C CYS A 130 14.05 -30.80 9.82
N TYR A 131 15.19 -30.38 10.36
CA TYR A 131 16.36 -31.24 10.60
C TYR A 131 16.82 -31.11 12.05
#